data_AF-A0A480XXD5-F1
#
_entry.id   AF-A0A480XXD5-F1
#
_cell.length_a   1.000
_cell.length_b   1.000
_cell.length_c   1.000
_cell.angle_alpha   90.00
_cell.angle_beta   90.00
_cell.angle_gamma   90.00
#
_symmetry.space_group_name_H-M   'P 1'
#
loop_
_entity.id
_entity.type
_entity.pdbx_description
1 polymer ?
#
loop_
_entity_poly.entity_id
_entity_poly.type
_entity_poly.pdbx_seq_one_letter_code
_entity_poly.pdbx_strand_id
1 'polypeptide(L)'
;MQQKLEDFRDYRRVHKPPKVQEKCQLEINFNTLQTKLRLSNRPAFMPSEGKMVSDINNGWQHLEQAEKGYEEWLLNEIRRLERLDHLAEKFRQKASIHEAWTDGKEAMLKQRDYETATLSDIKALIRKHEAFESDLAAHQDRVEQIAAIAQELNELDYYDSHNVNTRCQKICDQWDALGSLTHSRREALEKTEKQLETIDQLHLEYAKRAAPFNNWMESAMEDLQDMFIVHTIEEIEGLISAHDQFKSTLPDADREREAILAIHKEAQRIAESNHIKLSGSNPYTTVTPQIINSKWEKVQQLVPKRDHALLEEQSKQQSNEHLRRQFASQANIVGPWIQTKMEEIGRISIEMNGTLEDQLSHLKQYERSIVDYKPNLDLLEQQHQLIQEALIFDNKHTNYTMEHIRVGWEQLLTTIARTINEVENQILTRDAKGISQEQMQEFRASFNHFDKDHGGALGPEEFKACLISLGYDVENDRQGDAEFNRIMSVVDPNHSGLVTFQAFIDFMSRETTDTDTADQVIASFKVLAGDKNFITAEELRRELPPDQAEYCIARMAPYQGPDAVPGALDYKSFSTALYGESDL
;
A
#
# COMPACT_ATOMS: atom_id res chain seq x y z
N MET A 1 -75.15 23.86 -73.87
CA MET A 1 -76.50 23.72 -73.30
C MET A 1 -77.25 25.02 -73.13
N GLN A 2 -76.62 26.11 -72.65
CA GLN A 2 -77.27 27.42 -72.53
C GLN A 2 -77.88 27.95 -73.83
N GLN A 3 -77.18 27.79 -74.97
CA GLN A 3 -77.74 28.13 -76.29
C GLN A 3 -79.02 27.35 -76.59
N LYS A 4 -79.09 26.05 -76.27
CA LYS A 4 -80.31 25.23 -76.48
C LYS A 4 -81.48 25.69 -75.59
N LEU A 5 -81.20 26.20 -74.39
CA LEU A 5 -82.22 26.80 -73.54
C LEU A 5 -82.71 28.12 -74.13
N GLU A 6 -81.82 28.94 -74.69
CA GLU A 6 -82.18 30.19 -75.35
C GLU A 6 -83.00 29.94 -76.62
N ASP A 7 -82.61 28.95 -77.43
CA ASP A 7 -83.38 28.51 -78.61
C ASP A 7 -84.77 28.01 -78.19
N PHE A 8 -84.89 27.29 -77.06
CA PHE A 8 -86.17 26.84 -76.52
C PHE A 8 -87.03 28.00 -75.99
N ARG A 9 -86.42 28.99 -75.34
CA ARG A 9 -87.10 30.23 -74.93
C ARG A 9 -87.63 31.00 -76.12
N ASP A 10 -86.82 31.13 -77.17
CA ASP A 10 -87.22 31.81 -78.39
C ASP A 10 -88.35 31.06 -79.12
N TYR A 11 -88.27 29.73 -79.21
CA TYR A 11 -89.38 28.87 -79.66
C TYR A 11 -90.67 29.15 -78.87
N ARG A 12 -90.62 29.15 -77.53
CA ARG A 12 -91.78 29.38 -76.66
C ARG A 12 -92.32 30.82 -76.73
N ARG A 13 -91.46 31.81 -76.98
CA ARG A 13 -91.82 33.24 -77.01
C ARG A 13 -92.29 33.73 -78.37
N VAL A 14 -91.66 33.28 -79.45
CA VAL A 14 -91.85 33.83 -80.80
C VAL A 14 -92.59 32.86 -81.70
N HIS A 15 -92.22 31.57 -81.69
CA HIS A 15 -92.70 30.61 -82.67
C HIS A 15 -93.99 29.88 -82.25
N LYS A 16 -94.13 29.50 -80.97
CA LYS A 16 -95.31 28.78 -80.45
C LYS A 16 -96.57 29.64 -80.36
N PRO A 17 -96.53 30.90 -79.86
CA PRO A 17 -97.74 31.71 -79.68
C PRO A 17 -98.60 31.90 -80.94
N PRO A 18 -98.06 32.20 -82.14
CA PRO A 18 -98.90 32.30 -83.33
C PRO A 18 -99.54 30.95 -83.69
N LYS A 19 -98.88 29.81 -83.41
CA LYS A 19 -99.46 28.47 -83.63
C LYS A 19 -100.59 28.12 -82.67
N VAL A 20 -100.53 28.61 -81.43
CA VAL A 20 -101.67 28.53 -80.48
C VAL A 20 -102.86 29.31 -81.04
N GLN A 21 -102.62 30.51 -81.56
CA GLN A 21 -103.65 31.34 -82.18
C GLN A 21 -104.24 30.69 -83.44
N GLU A 22 -103.40 30.12 -84.31
CA GLU A 22 -103.84 29.37 -85.49
C GLU A 22 -104.73 28.17 -85.10
N LYS A 23 -104.38 27.41 -84.06
CA LYS A 23 -105.20 26.31 -83.55
C LYS A 23 -106.59 26.82 -83.09
N CYS A 24 -106.62 27.87 -82.27
CA CYS A 24 -107.87 28.47 -81.80
C CYS A 24 -108.71 29.01 -82.97
N GLN A 25 -108.08 29.70 -83.92
CA GLN A 25 -108.75 30.23 -85.10
C GLN A 25 -109.30 29.11 -86.00
N LEU A 26 -108.60 27.97 -86.11
CA LEU A 26 -109.07 26.81 -86.86
C LEU A 26 -110.35 26.23 -86.23
N GLU A 27 -110.40 26.12 -84.90
CA GLU A 27 -111.60 25.70 -84.18
C GLU A 27 -112.77 26.69 -84.35
N ILE A 28 -112.50 28.00 -84.25
CA ILE A 28 -113.50 29.06 -84.48
C ILE A 28 -114.03 29.00 -85.92
N ASN A 29 -113.15 28.86 -86.90
CA ASN A 29 -113.51 28.77 -88.32
C ASN A 29 -114.35 27.52 -88.59
N PHE A 30 -113.97 26.38 -88.02
CA PHE A 30 -114.73 25.14 -88.11
C PHE A 30 -116.14 25.32 -87.52
N ASN A 31 -116.26 25.84 -86.30
CA ASN A 31 -117.55 26.08 -85.64
C ASN A 31 -118.44 27.08 -86.42
N THR A 32 -117.83 28.15 -86.95
CA THR A 32 -118.53 29.15 -87.78
C THR A 32 -119.02 28.52 -89.08
N LEU A 33 -118.19 27.71 -89.75
CA LEU A 33 -118.56 27.00 -90.98
C LEU A 33 -119.70 26.02 -90.73
N GLN A 34 -119.63 25.22 -89.65
CA GLN A 34 -120.71 24.29 -89.27
C GLN A 34 -122.02 25.05 -89.05
N THR A 35 -121.98 26.19 -88.35
CA THR A 35 -123.17 27.01 -88.09
C THR A 35 -123.73 27.59 -89.39
N LYS A 36 -122.89 28.10 -90.30
CA LYS A 36 -123.31 28.61 -91.61
C LYS A 36 -123.94 27.52 -92.48
N LEU A 37 -123.35 26.33 -92.54
CA LEU A 37 -123.88 25.20 -93.31
C LEU A 37 -125.25 24.75 -92.76
N ARG A 38 -125.39 24.70 -91.44
CA ARG A 38 -126.65 24.39 -90.75
C ARG A 38 -127.75 25.42 -91.07
N LEU A 39 -127.46 26.71 -90.99
CA LEU A 39 -128.43 27.78 -91.32
C LEU A 39 -128.85 27.77 -92.80
N SER A 40 -128.00 27.25 -93.68
CA SER A 40 -128.22 27.17 -95.13
C SER A 40 -128.86 25.83 -95.58
N ASN A 41 -129.25 24.96 -94.64
CA ASN A 41 -129.72 23.58 -94.91
C ASN A 41 -128.78 22.73 -95.78
N ARG A 42 -127.47 22.92 -95.64
CA ARG A 42 -126.44 22.10 -96.33
C ARG A 42 -125.84 21.06 -95.39
N PRO A 43 -125.37 19.90 -95.89
CA PRO A 43 -124.68 18.90 -95.07
C PRO A 43 -123.45 19.48 -94.34
N ALA A 44 -123.18 18.96 -93.14
CA ALA A 44 -122.01 19.33 -92.35
C ALA A 44 -120.71 18.99 -93.09
N PHE A 45 -119.73 19.89 -93.03
CA PHE A 45 -118.39 19.61 -93.55
C PHE A 45 -117.65 18.70 -92.59
N MET A 46 -117.14 17.56 -93.05
CA MET A 46 -116.25 16.71 -92.26
C MET A 46 -114.83 16.78 -92.83
N PRO A 47 -113.82 17.17 -92.02
CA PRO A 47 -112.43 17.13 -92.45
C PRO A 47 -112.02 15.70 -92.84
N SER A 48 -111.00 15.59 -93.70
CA SER A 48 -110.37 14.30 -94.02
C SER A 48 -109.83 13.61 -92.75
N GLU A 49 -109.79 12.28 -92.77
CA GLU A 49 -109.27 11.46 -91.68
C GLU A 49 -107.88 11.93 -91.20
N GLY A 50 -107.67 11.96 -89.87
CA GLY A 50 -106.45 12.47 -89.24
C GLY A 50 -106.34 14.01 -89.19
N LYS A 51 -107.32 14.74 -89.72
CA LYS A 51 -107.42 16.20 -89.65
C LYS A 51 -108.69 16.67 -88.93
N MET A 52 -109.29 15.81 -88.11
CA MET A 52 -110.42 16.21 -87.28
C MET A 52 -109.93 17.16 -86.16
N VAL A 53 -110.82 18.02 -85.67
CA VAL A 53 -110.51 18.92 -84.54
C VAL A 53 -110.11 18.13 -83.28
N SER A 54 -110.66 16.93 -83.08
CA SER A 54 -110.24 16.01 -82.02
C SER A 54 -108.80 15.51 -82.20
N ASP A 55 -108.41 15.17 -83.43
CA ASP A 55 -107.06 14.66 -83.74
C ASP A 55 -106.00 15.76 -83.57
N ILE A 56 -106.33 16.98 -83.99
CA ILE A 56 -105.48 18.16 -83.77
C ILE A 56 -105.32 18.45 -82.28
N ASN A 57 -106.39 18.30 -81.49
CA ASN A 57 -106.32 18.46 -80.03
C ASN A 57 -105.45 17.39 -79.37
N ASN A 58 -105.55 16.13 -79.78
CA ASN A 58 -104.70 15.05 -79.28
C ASN A 58 -103.23 15.25 -79.68
N GLY A 59 -102.96 15.64 -80.93
CA GLY A 59 -101.60 15.98 -81.38
C GLY A 59 -101.01 17.17 -80.62
N TRP A 60 -101.84 18.17 -80.30
CA TRP A 60 -101.43 19.32 -79.48
C TRP A 60 -101.13 18.91 -78.03
N GLN A 61 -101.90 18.01 -77.43
CA GLN A 61 -101.60 17.46 -76.10
C GLN A 61 -100.27 16.69 -76.07
N HIS A 62 -99.99 15.88 -77.09
CA HIS A 62 -98.69 15.20 -77.21
C HIS A 62 -97.52 16.20 -77.34
N LEU A 63 -97.71 17.28 -78.12
CA LEU A 63 -96.71 18.35 -78.22
C LEU A 63 -96.46 19.02 -76.85
N GLU A 64 -97.50 19.32 -76.08
CA GLU A 64 -97.36 19.90 -74.74
C GLU A 64 -96.64 18.98 -73.76
N GLN A 65 -96.89 17.67 -73.82
CA GLN A 65 -96.17 16.67 -73.02
C GLN A 65 -94.69 16.58 -73.42
N ALA A 66 -94.39 16.56 -74.71
CA ALA A 66 -93.02 16.53 -75.22
C ALA A 66 -92.25 17.79 -74.83
N GLU A 67 -92.88 18.97 -74.89
CA GLU A 67 -92.28 20.23 -74.44
C GLU A 67 -91.96 20.22 -72.95
N LYS A 68 -92.87 19.72 -72.11
CA LYS A 68 -92.62 19.58 -70.67
C LYS A 68 -91.43 18.67 -70.39
N GLY A 69 -91.37 17.50 -71.06
CA GLY A 69 -90.24 16.58 -70.93
C GLY A 69 -88.92 17.18 -71.41
N TYR A 70 -88.94 17.95 -72.50
CA TYR A 70 -87.75 18.62 -73.02
C TYR A 70 -87.26 19.76 -72.09
N GLU A 71 -88.17 20.54 -71.52
CA GLU A 71 -87.84 21.59 -70.54
C GLU A 71 -87.24 21.00 -69.26
N GLU A 72 -87.85 19.95 -68.70
CA GLU A 72 -87.33 19.24 -67.53
C GLU A 72 -85.94 18.65 -67.79
N TRP A 73 -85.75 18.02 -68.95
CA TRP A 73 -84.44 17.50 -69.37
C TRP A 73 -83.40 18.62 -69.51
N LEU A 74 -83.72 19.72 -70.19
CA LEU A 74 -82.80 20.85 -70.36
C LEU A 74 -82.34 21.43 -69.02
N LEU A 75 -83.26 21.63 -68.08
CA LEU A 75 -82.94 22.20 -66.78
C LEU A 75 -82.10 21.25 -65.92
N ASN A 76 -82.42 19.95 -65.90
CA ASN A 76 -81.64 18.96 -65.17
C ASN A 76 -80.23 18.83 -65.75
N GLU A 77 -80.10 18.85 -67.07
CA GLU A 77 -78.80 18.73 -67.74
C GLU A 77 -77.93 19.98 -67.54
N ILE A 78 -78.51 21.19 -67.53
CA ILE A 78 -77.77 22.41 -67.18
C ILE A 78 -77.24 22.35 -65.75
N ARG A 79 -78.07 21.93 -64.78
CA ARG A 79 -77.64 21.78 -63.37
C ARG A 79 -76.54 20.73 -63.22
N ARG A 80 -76.63 19.62 -63.95
CA ARG A 80 -75.61 18.57 -63.98
C ARG A 80 -74.27 19.12 -64.48
N LEU A 81 -74.28 19.83 -65.60
CA LEU A 81 -73.07 20.43 -66.18
C LEU A 81 -72.45 21.51 -65.27
N GLU A 82 -73.27 22.37 -64.66
CA GLU A 82 -72.80 23.36 -63.68
C GLU A 82 -72.14 22.70 -62.46
N ARG A 83 -72.73 21.59 -61.95
CA ARG A 83 -72.13 20.80 -60.87
C ARG A 83 -70.81 20.18 -61.30
N LEU A 84 -70.74 19.61 -62.50
CA LEU A 84 -69.52 19.01 -63.06
C LEU A 84 -68.39 20.04 -63.18
N ASP A 85 -68.65 21.22 -63.74
CA ASP A 85 -67.64 22.28 -63.88
C ASP A 85 -67.11 22.72 -62.50
N HIS A 86 -68.01 22.89 -61.53
CA HIS A 86 -67.63 23.25 -60.17
C HIS A 86 -66.77 22.18 -59.49
N LEU A 87 -67.16 20.90 -59.59
CA LEU A 87 -66.41 19.78 -59.01
C LEU A 87 -65.04 19.60 -59.70
N ALA A 88 -64.98 19.74 -61.03
CA ALA A 88 -63.74 19.60 -61.78
C ALA A 88 -62.73 20.70 -61.42
N GLU A 89 -63.19 21.94 -61.27
CA GLU A 89 -62.32 23.04 -60.82
C GLU A 89 -61.86 22.83 -59.37
N LYS A 90 -62.78 22.41 -58.49
CA LYS A 90 -62.45 22.09 -57.09
C LYS A 90 -61.43 20.95 -56.98
N PHE A 91 -61.58 19.90 -57.80
CA PHE A 91 -60.61 18.81 -57.91
C PHE A 91 -59.25 19.33 -58.35
N ARG A 92 -59.20 20.12 -59.43
CA ARG A 92 -57.95 20.68 -59.98
C ARG A 92 -57.20 21.50 -58.93
N GLN A 93 -57.89 22.37 -58.21
CA GLN A 93 -57.29 23.22 -57.17
C GLN A 93 -56.75 22.37 -56.01
N LYS A 94 -57.58 21.48 -55.44
CA LYS A 94 -57.17 20.63 -54.31
C LYS A 94 -56.02 19.70 -54.67
N ALA A 95 -56.07 19.06 -55.83
CA ALA A 95 -55.01 18.17 -56.33
C ALA A 95 -53.69 18.93 -56.50
N SER A 96 -53.70 20.11 -57.11
CA SER A 96 -52.48 20.90 -57.34
C SER A 96 -51.85 21.39 -56.04
N ILE A 97 -52.66 21.80 -55.06
CA ILE A 97 -52.18 22.20 -53.73
C ILE A 97 -51.58 20.99 -52.99
N HIS A 98 -52.18 19.81 -53.12
CA HIS A 98 -51.65 18.59 -52.50
C HIS A 98 -50.31 18.20 -53.14
N GLU A 99 -50.22 18.15 -54.46
CA GLU A 99 -48.99 17.83 -55.20
C GLU A 99 -47.84 18.80 -54.88
N ALA A 100 -48.15 20.10 -54.77
CA ALA A 100 -47.15 21.10 -54.36
C ALA A 100 -46.64 20.88 -52.92
N TRP A 101 -47.49 20.35 -52.03
CA TRP A 101 -47.07 20.03 -50.66
C TRP A 101 -46.29 18.71 -50.59
N THR A 102 -46.60 17.71 -51.43
CA THR A 102 -45.88 16.43 -51.47
C THR A 102 -44.50 16.52 -52.13
N ASP A 103 -44.26 17.54 -52.95
CA ASP A 103 -42.98 17.74 -53.63
C ASP A 103 -41.77 17.74 -52.66
N GLY A 104 -40.75 16.95 -53.00
CA GLY A 104 -39.53 16.78 -52.19
C GLY A 104 -39.66 15.96 -50.90
N LYS A 105 -40.87 15.67 -50.38
CA LYS A 105 -41.04 14.95 -49.10
C LYS A 105 -40.54 13.51 -49.14
N GLU A 106 -40.77 12.80 -50.25
CA GLU A 106 -40.22 11.44 -50.42
C GLU A 106 -38.68 11.42 -50.39
N ALA A 107 -38.05 12.41 -51.01
CA ALA A 107 -36.59 12.51 -51.04
C ALA A 107 -36.04 12.77 -49.63
N MET A 108 -36.71 13.62 -48.85
CA MET A 108 -36.38 13.87 -47.44
C MET A 108 -36.49 12.59 -46.61
N LEU A 109 -37.60 11.84 -46.76
CA LEU A 109 -37.83 10.60 -45.99
C LEU A 109 -36.81 9.49 -46.31
N LYS A 110 -36.28 9.46 -47.53
CA LYS A 110 -35.26 8.48 -47.97
C LYS A 110 -33.85 8.82 -47.50
N GLN A 111 -33.61 9.98 -46.89
CA GLN A 111 -32.31 10.33 -46.35
C GLN A 111 -31.91 9.40 -45.19
N ARG A 112 -30.61 9.15 -45.05
CA ARG A 112 -30.03 8.29 -44.00
C ARG A 112 -29.09 9.06 -43.07
N ASP A 113 -29.47 10.29 -42.78
CA ASP A 113 -28.81 11.22 -41.86
C ASP A 113 -28.63 10.66 -40.44
N TYR A 114 -29.49 9.73 -40.02
CA TYR A 114 -29.40 9.05 -38.73
C TYR A 114 -28.21 8.09 -38.60
N GLU A 115 -27.63 7.57 -39.71
CA GLU A 115 -26.51 6.61 -39.65
C GLU A 115 -25.22 7.24 -39.10
N THR A 116 -25.07 8.57 -39.21
CA THR A 116 -23.90 9.32 -38.73
C THR A 116 -24.21 10.26 -37.56
N ALA A 117 -25.42 10.21 -37.02
CA ALA A 117 -25.89 11.11 -35.98
C ALA A 117 -25.30 10.76 -34.61
N THR A 118 -25.00 11.76 -33.79
CA THR A 118 -24.74 11.54 -32.35
C THR A 118 -26.05 11.27 -31.61
N LEU A 119 -25.98 10.83 -30.34
CA LEU A 119 -27.17 10.62 -29.51
C LEU A 119 -28.03 11.89 -29.35
N SER A 120 -27.41 13.08 -29.31
CA SER A 120 -28.15 14.34 -29.28
C SER A 120 -28.81 14.64 -30.64
N ASP A 121 -28.10 14.37 -31.73
CA ASP A 121 -28.60 14.64 -33.08
C ASP A 121 -29.78 13.73 -33.43
N ILE A 122 -29.72 12.43 -33.09
CA ILE A 122 -30.80 11.48 -33.37
C ILE A 122 -32.08 11.85 -32.60
N LYS A 123 -31.94 12.29 -31.34
CA LYS A 123 -33.06 12.80 -30.53
C LYS A 123 -33.70 14.04 -31.15
N ALA A 124 -32.89 14.93 -31.73
CA ALA A 124 -33.40 16.08 -32.47
C ALA A 124 -34.09 15.67 -33.78
N LEU A 125 -33.57 14.67 -34.50
CA LEU A 125 -34.18 14.14 -35.72
C LEU A 125 -35.52 13.48 -35.44
N ILE A 126 -35.66 12.71 -34.36
CA ILE A 126 -36.93 12.10 -33.94
C ILE A 126 -37.99 13.16 -33.69
N ARG A 127 -37.69 14.20 -32.92
CA ARG A 127 -38.64 15.31 -32.69
C ARG A 127 -39.06 16.02 -33.97
N LYS A 128 -38.13 16.20 -34.92
CA LYS A 128 -38.46 16.75 -36.25
C LYS A 128 -39.37 15.81 -37.04
N HIS A 129 -39.16 14.50 -36.93
CA HIS A 129 -39.97 13.49 -37.58
C HIS A 129 -41.39 13.42 -36.99
N GLU A 130 -41.54 13.51 -35.67
CA GLU A 130 -42.85 13.60 -35.01
C GLU A 130 -43.65 14.83 -35.48
N ALA A 131 -42.98 15.98 -35.64
CA ALA A 131 -43.60 17.18 -36.19
C ALA A 131 -44.06 16.98 -37.64
N PHE A 132 -43.26 16.29 -38.46
CA PHE A 132 -43.62 15.92 -39.82
C PHE A 132 -44.82 14.96 -39.86
N GLU A 133 -44.90 13.99 -38.96
CA GLU A 133 -46.01 13.04 -38.87
C GLU A 133 -47.33 13.71 -38.47
N SER A 134 -47.26 14.70 -37.59
CA SER A 134 -48.40 15.54 -37.25
C SER A 134 -48.90 16.36 -38.45
N ASP A 135 -47.98 16.97 -39.22
CA ASP A 135 -48.31 17.68 -40.46
C ASP A 135 -48.91 16.72 -41.51
N LEU A 136 -48.33 15.53 -41.66
CA LEU A 136 -48.85 14.46 -42.53
C LEU A 136 -50.28 14.07 -42.13
N ALA A 137 -50.54 13.81 -40.85
CA ALA A 137 -51.88 13.45 -40.38
C ALA A 137 -52.93 14.53 -40.68
N ALA A 138 -52.57 15.82 -40.58
CA ALA A 138 -53.46 16.93 -40.91
C ALA A 138 -53.85 17.01 -42.41
N HIS A 139 -53.07 16.38 -43.29
CA HIS A 139 -53.31 16.35 -44.73
C HIS A 139 -54.18 15.17 -45.20
N GLN A 140 -54.50 14.21 -44.31
CA GLN A 140 -55.32 13.03 -44.61
C GLN A 140 -56.70 13.41 -45.19
N ASP A 141 -57.43 14.30 -44.51
CA ASP A 141 -58.76 14.78 -44.95
C ASP A 141 -58.73 15.39 -46.37
N ARG A 142 -57.60 16.01 -46.75
CA ARG A 142 -57.45 16.57 -48.11
C ARG A 142 -57.42 15.49 -49.18
N VAL A 143 -56.73 14.38 -48.92
CA VAL A 143 -56.64 13.25 -49.86
C VAL A 143 -58.00 12.56 -49.98
N GLU A 144 -58.69 12.35 -48.85
CA GLU A 144 -60.04 11.78 -48.83
C GLU A 144 -61.03 12.64 -49.62
N GLN A 145 -60.97 13.96 -49.48
CA GLN A 145 -61.81 14.88 -50.26
C GLN A 145 -61.48 14.86 -51.76
N ILE A 146 -60.21 14.73 -52.14
CA ILE A 146 -59.82 14.62 -53.56
C ILE A 146 -60.40 13.35 -54.17
N ALA A 147 -60.30 12.22 -53.46
CA ALA A 147 -60.87 10.95 -53.89
C ALA A 147 -62.40 10.99 -53.97
N ALA A 148 -63.07 11.56 -52.97
CA ALA A 148 -64.53 11.71 -52.97
C ALA A 148 -65.04 12.59 -54.13
N ILE A 149 -64.35 13.70 -54.44
CA ILE A 149 -64.71 14.55 -55.59
C ILE A 149 -64.48 13.82 -56.91
N ALA A 150 -63.38 13.06 -57.05
CA ALA A 150 -63.11 12.27 -58.24
C ALA A 150 -64.20 11.20 -58.45
N GLN A 151 -64.65 10.55 -57.38
CA GLN A 151 -65.77 9.60 -57.43
C GLN A 151 -67.08 10.28 -57.86
N GLU A 152 -67.44 11.43 -57.28
CA GLU A 152 -68.65 12.18 -57.66
C GLU A 152 -68.60 12.61 -59.14
N LEU A 153 -67.43 13.01 -59.65
CA LEU A 153 -67.23 13.30 -61.07
C LEU A 153 -67.47 12.08 -61.98
N ASN A 154 -67.10 10.88 -61.53
CA ASN A 154 -67.38 9.64 -62.27
C ASN A 154 -68.87 9.29 -62.27
N GLU A 155 -69.54 9.41 -61.12
CA GLU A 155 -70.98 9.12 -60.98
C GLU A 155 -71.84 10.04 -61.86
N LEU A 156 -71.32 11.24 -62.17
CA LEU A 156 -71.95 12.20 -63.06
C LEU A 156 -71.49 12.09 -64.53
N ASP A 157 -70.78 11.02 -64.94
CA ASP A 157 -70.29 10.82 -66.30
C ASP A 157 -69.52 12.03 -66.86
N TYR A 158 -68.53 12.53 -66.11
CA TYR A 158 -67.67 13.62 -66.56
C TYR A 158 -66.83 13.23 -67.78
N TYR A 159 -66.71 14.14 -68.76
CA TYR A 159 -66.06 13.85 -70.03
C TYR A 159 -64.57 13.47 -69.89
N ASP A 160 -63.89 14.00 -68.86
CA ASP A 160 -62.46 13.78 -68.60
C ASP A 160 -62.21 12.91 -67.35
N SER A 161 -63.19 12.08 -66.98
CA SER A 161 -63.09 11.16 -65.84
C SER A 161 -61.83 10.29 -65.86
N HIS A 162 -61.35 9.88 -67.05
CA HIS A 162 -60.13 9.07 -67.16
C HIS A 162 -58.88 9.78 -66.61
N ASN A 163 -58.67 11.05 -66.95
CA ASN A 163 -57.51 11.81 -66.47
C ASN A 163 -57.65 12.18 -64.99
N VAL A 164 -58.87 12.52 -64.55
CA VAL A 164 -59.18 12.76 -63.12
C VAL A 164 -58.83 11.53 -62.29
N ASN A 165 -59.27 10.34 -62.70
CA ASN A 165 -58.98 9.08 -62.02
C ASN A 165 -57.50 8.74 -62.03
N THR A 166 -56.84 8.91 -63.18
CA THR A 166 -55.40 8.66 -63.29
C THR A 166 -54.60 9.57 -62.34
N ARG A 167 -54.98 10.85 -62.24
CA ARG A 167 -54.33 11.80 -61.33
C ARG A 167 -54.65 11.49 -59.87
N CYS A 168 -55.91 11.18 -59.56
CA CYS A 168 -56.32 10.79 -58.21
C CYS A 168 -55.59 9.53 -57.75
N GLN A 169 -55.47 8.51 -58.61
CA GLN A 169 -54.75 7.28 -58.30
C GLN A 169 -53.28 7.57 -57.98
N LYS A 170 -52.61 8.39 -58.80
CA LYS A 170 -51.22 8.80 -58.52
C LYS A 170 -51.06 9.50 -57.17
N ILE A 171 -52.02 10.35 -56.80
CA ILE A 171 -52.03 11.03 -55.50
C ILE A 171 -52.20 10.01 -54.37
N CYS A 172 -53.14 9.07 -54.49
CA CYS A 172 -53.34 8.01 -53.49
C CYS A 172 -52.11 7.09 -53.37
N ASP A 173 -51.56 6.63 -54.50
CA ASP A 173 -50.35 5.78 -54.52
C ASP A 173 -49.17 6.50 -53.86
N GLN A 174 -48.98 7.79 -54.15
CA GLN A 174 -47.94 8.60 -53.51
C GLN A 174 -48.20 8.80 -52.01
N TRP A 175 -49.45 8.98 -51.61
CA TRP A 175 -49.84 9.10 -50.20
C TRP A 175 -49.52 7.83 -49.40
N ASP A 176 -49.90 6.67 -49.95
CA ASP A 176 -49.60 5.37 -49.34
C ASP A 176 -48.08 5.12 -49.25
N ALA A 177 -47.34 5.50 -50.29
CA ALA A 177 -45.88 5.44 -50.30
C ALA A 177 -45.26 6.37 -49.25
N LEU A 178 -45.77 7.61 -49.10
CA LEU A 178 -45.33 8.55 -48.07
C LEU A 178 -45.59 8.00 -46.66
N GLY A 179 -46.78 7.43 -46.41
CA GLY A 179 -47.10 6.79 -45.14
C GLY A 179 -46.14 5.65 -44.81
N SER A 180 -45.88 4.78 -45.79
CA SER A 180 -44.96 3.65 -45.64
C SER A 180 -43.51 4.10 -45.39
N LEU A 181 -43.02 5.09 -46.13
CA LEU A 181 -41.68 5.66 -45.96
C LEU A 181 -41.53 6.36 -44.61
N THR A 182 -42.58 7.06 -44.16
CA THR A 182 -42.61 7.75 -42.87
C THR A 182 -42.50 6.76 -41.71
N HIS A 183 -43.25 5.66 -41.77
CA HIS A 183 -43.19 4.59 -40.79
C HIS A 183 -41.81 3.91 -40.78
N SER A 184 -41.29 3.54 -41.96
CA SER A 184 -39.96 2.91 -42.07
C SER A 184 -38.85 3.82 -41.55
N ARG A 185 -38.93 5.13 -41.80
CA ARG A 185 -37.98 6.11 -41.26
C ARG A 185 -38.09 6.20 -39.73
N ARG A 186 -39.29 6.22 -39.16
CA ARG A 186 -39.50 6.21 -37.70
C ARG A 186 -38.82 5.00 -37.06
N GLU A 187 -39.09 3.79 -37.57
CA GLU A 187 -38.48 2.57 -37.05
C GLU A 187 -36.95 2.61 -37.10
N ALA A 188 -36.37 3.14 -38.19
CA ALA A 188 -34.93 3.28 -38.32
C ALA A 188 -34.34 4.30 -37.33
N LEU A 189 -35.02 5.43 -37.11
CA LEU A 189 -34.62 6.46 -36.14
C LEU A 189 -34.65 5.91 -34.71
N GLU A 190 -35.77 5.32 -34.30
CA GLU A 190 -35.95 4.74 -32.95
C GLU A 190 -34.98 3.58 -32.69
N LYS A 191 -34.75 2.73 -33.69
CA LYS A 191 -33.75 1.65 -33.59
C LYS A 191 -32.35 2.21 -33.36
N THR A 192 -31.96 3.24 -34.12
CA THR A 192 -30.63 3.86 -34.02
C THR A 192 -30.47 4.59 -32.69
N GLU A 193 -31.50 5.30 -32.22
CA GLU A 193 -31.52 5.93 -30.90
C GLU A 193 -31.29 4.90 -29.79
N LYS A 194 -32.06 3.81 -29.78
CA LYS A 194 -31.92 2.76 -28.77
C LYS A 194 -30.52 2.15 -28.74
N GLN A 195 -29.89 1.98 -29.91
CA GLN A 195 -28.52 1.47 -30.01
C GLN A 195 -27.51 2.46 -29.43
N LEU A 196 -27.64 3.75 -29.75
CA LEU A 196 -26.80 4.81 -29.21
C LEU A 196 -26.99 4.97 -27.68
N GLU A 197 -28.21 4.87 -27.17
CA GLU A 197 -28.49 4.89 -25.72
C GLU A 197 -27.86 3.69 -25.00
N THR A 198 -27.91 2.51 -25.62
CA THR A 198 -27.28 1.30 -25.05
C THR A 198 -25.76 1.48 -24.99
N ILE A 199 -25.14 1.99 -26.05
CA ILE A 199 -23.70 2.30 -26.09
C ILE A 199 -23.33 3.32 -25.01
N ASP A 200 -24.10 4.40 -24.88
CA ASP A 200 -23.89 5.46 -23.90
C ASP A 200 -23.94 4.93 -22.45
N GLN A 201 -24.93 4.08 -22.17
CA GLN A 201 -25.07 3.43 -20.87
C GLN A 201 -23.89 2.49 -20.56
N LEU A 202 -23.42 1.72 -21.54
CA LEU A 202 -22.22 0.87 -21.39
C LEU A 202 -20.96 1.72 -21.17
N HIS A 203 -20.82 2.84 -21.88
CA HIS A 203 -19.71 3.78 -21.64
C HIS A 203 -19.72 4.34 -20.21
N LEU A 204 -20.89 4.71 -19.70
CA LEU A 204 -21.03 5.20 -18.33
C LEU A 204 -20.72 4.10 -17.31
N GLU A 205 -21.19 2.87 -17.53
CA GLU A 205 -20.91 1.73 -16.65
C GLU A 205 -19.40 1.40 -16.61
N TYR A 206 -18.76 1.37 -17.79
CA TYR A 206 -17.31 1.21 -17.89
C TYR A 206 -16.60 2.30 -17.08
N ALA A 207 -16.96 3.57 -17.24
CA ALA A 207 -16.32 4.67 -16.52
C ALA A 207 -16.47 4.55 -15.00
N LYS A 208 -17.67 4.17 -14.54
CA LYS A 208 -17.99 3.97 -13.12
C LYS A 208 -17.15 2.86 -12.48
N ARG A 209 -16.86 1.78 -13.21
CA ARG A 209 -16.06 0.65 -12.70
C ARG A 209 -14.56 0.83 -12.90
N ALA A 210 -14.15 1.41 -14.03
CA ALA A 210 -12.75 1.65 -14.38
C ALA A 210 -12.08 2.64 -13.42
N ALA A 211 -12.78 3.67 -12.93
CA ALA A 211 -12.21 4.66 -12.01
C ALA A 211 -11.73 4.06 -10.68
N PRO A 212 -12.56 3.37 -9.86
CA PRO A 212 -12.10 2.76 -8.63
C PRO A 212 -11.10 1.63 -8.88
N PHE A 213 -11.26 0.84 -9.96
CA PHE A 213 -10.30 -0.20 -10.32
C PHE A 213 -8.92 0.37 -10.67
N ASN A 214 -8.88 1.50 -11.38
CA ASN A 214 -7.65 2.23 -11.67
C ASN A 214 -6.94 2.69 -10.40
N ASN A 215 -7.70 3.25 -9.44
CA ASN A 215 -7.14 3.70 -8.17
C ASN A 215 -6.62 2.52 -7.35
N TRP A 216 -7.34 1.40 -7.33
CA TRP A 216 -6.87 0.17 -6.69
C TRP A 216 -5.53 -0.30 -7.26
N MET A 217 -5.36 -0.27 -8.59
CA MET A 217 -4.08 -0.63 -9.21
C MET A 217 -2.96 0.36 -8.86
N GLU A 218 -3.25 1.66 -8.74
CA GLU A 218 -2.27 2.66 -8.30
C GLU A 218 -1.81 2.39 -6.87
N SER A 219 -2.74 2.22 -5.93
CA SER A 219 -2.42 1.89 -4.54
C SER A 219 -1.68 0.55 -4.42
N ALA A 220 -2.10 -0.47 -5.16
CA ALA A 220 -1.40 -1.76 -5.17
C ALA A 220 0.05 -1.63 -5.67
N MET A 221 0.31 -0.80 -6.68
CA MET A 221 1.68 -0.54 -7.13
C MET A 221 2.50 0.18 -6.05
N GLU A 222 1.91 1.15 -5.35
CA GLU A 222 2.56 1.84 -4.24
C GLU A 222 2.92 0.87 -3.10
N ASP A 223 1.95 0.06 -2.64
CA ASP A 223 2.15 -0.91 -1.55
C ASP A 223 3.21 -1.97 -1.89
N LEU A 224 3.22 -2.47 -3.14
CA LEU A 224 4.20 -3.46 -3.58
C LEU A 224 5.62 -2.90 -3.64
N GLN A 225 5.75 -1.59 -3.84
CA GLN A 225 7.03 -0.88 -3.92
C GLN A 225 7.45 -0.23 -2.59
N ASP A 226 6.62 -0.32 -1.55
CA ASP A 226 6.88 0.31 -0.27
C ASP A 226 8.13 -0.26 0.40
N MET A 227 8.94 0.62 0.98
CA MET A 227 10.19 0.22 1.63
C MET A 227 9.90 -0.12 3.09
N PHE A 228 10.32 -1.32 3.53
CA PHE A 228 10.09 -1.79 4.89
C PHE A 228 11.40 -2.01 5.64
N ILE A 229 11.33 -1.88 6.97
CA ILE A 229 12.42 -2.18 7.89
C ILE A 229 11.84 -3.06 9.00
N VAL A 230 12.50 -4.19 9.26
CA VAL A 230 12.10 -5.16 10.28
C VAL A 230 13.31 -5.57 11.12
N HIS A 231 13.08 -5.90 12.37
CA HIS A 231 14.12 -6.27 13.34
C HIS A 231 13.87 -7.66 13.96
N THR A 232 12.70 -8.23 13.69
CA THR A 232 12.24 -9.50 14.25
C THR A 232 11.63 -10.42 13.20
N ILE A 233 11.57 -11.72 13.51
CA ILE A 233 10.94 -12.73 12.64
C ILE A 233 9.43 -12.49 12.58
N GLU A 234 8.82 -12.13 13.70
CA GLU A 234 7.39 -11.92 13.81
C GLU A 234 6.91 -10.75 12.93
N GLU A 235 7.69 -9.67 12.82
CA GLU A 235 7.40 -8.54 11.93
C GLU A 235 7.40 -8.95 10.45
N ILE A 236 8.43 -9.69 10.00
CA ILE A 236 8.52 -10.11 8.60
C ILE A 236 7.46 -11.17 8.25
N GLU A 237 7.12 -12.07 9.17
CA GLU A 237 6.01 -13.01 9.00
C GLU A 237 4.67 -12.28 8.87
N GLY A 238 4.47 -11.18 9.60
CA GLY A 238 3.31 -10.31 9.46
C GLY A 238 3.22 -9.70 8.05
N LEU A 239 4.33 -9.19 7.52
CA LEU A 239 4.39 -8.62 6.15
C LEU A 239 4.15 -9.69 5.08
N ILE A 240 4.69 -10.89 5.24
CA ILE A 240 4.46 -12.03 4.33
C ILE A 240 2.97 -12.40 4.33
N SER A 241 2.36 -12.53 5.51
CA SER A 241 0.93 -12.83 5.64
C SER A 241 0.05 -11.76 4.99
N ALA A 242 0.37 -10.48 5.16
CA ALA A 242 -0.33 -9.40 4.49
C ALA A 242 -0.19 -9.47 2.96
N HIS A 243 1.01 -9.80 2.46
CA HIS A 243 1.25 -9.97 1.03
C HIS A 243 0.51 -11.19 0.45
N ASP A 244 0.44 -12.30 1.19
CA ASP A 244 -0.34 -13.48 0.80
C ASP A 244 -1.85 -13.20 0.76
N GLN A 245 -2.36 -12.43 1.72
CA GLN A 245 -3.74 -11.94 1.70
C GLN A 245 -3.99 -11.05 0.48
N PHE A 246 -3.08 -10.12 0.17
CA PHE A 246 -3.17 -9.32 -1.05
C PHE A 246 -3.20 -10.21 -2.31
N LYS A 247 -2.28 -11.18 -2.43
CA LYS A 247 -2.26 -12.13 -3.57
C LYS A 247 -3.57 -12.90 -3.71
N SER A 248 -4.23 -13.24 -2.61
CA SER A 248 -5.53 -13.92 -2.64
C SER A 248 -6.65 -13.10 -3.28
N THR A 249 -6.52 -11.76 -3.33
CA THR A 249 -7.48 -10.86 -3.98
C THR A 249 -7.23 -10.69 -5.49
N LEU A 250 -6.05 -11.08 -5.99
CA LEU A 250 -5.68 -10.89 -7.40
C LEU A 250 -6.60 -11.62 -8.39
N PRO A 251 -7.07 -12.87 -8.14
CA PRO A 251 -8.03 -13.52 -9.04
C PRO A 251 -9.34 -12.74 -9.16
N ASP A 252 -9.81 -12.15 -8.07
CA ASP A 252 -11.05 -11.36 -8.05
C ASP A 252 -10.86 -10.03 -8.77
N ALA A 253 -9.70 -9.40 -8.59
CA ALA A 253 -9.31 -8.21 -9.33
C ALA A 253 -9.18 -8.49 -10.84
N ASP A 254 -8.68 -9.66 -11.25
CA ASP A 254 -8.60 -10.04 -12.66
C ASP A 254 -10.00 -10.28 -13.25
N ARG A 255 -10.91 -10.91 -12.49
CA ARG A 255 -12.33 -11.05 -12.89
C ARG A 255 -12.99 -9.69 -13.07
N GLU A 256 -12.71 -8.73 -12.19
CA GLU A 256 -13.20 -7.35 -12.33
C GLU A 256 -12.62 -6.68 -13.57
N ARG A 257 -11.31 -6.83 -13.84
CA ARG A 257 -10.66 -6.35 -15.07
C ARG A 257 -11.33 -6.92 -16.32
N GLU A 258 -11.53 -8.23 -16.37
CA GLU A 258 -12.18 -8.89 -17.51
C GLU A 258 -13.60 -8.39 -17.73
N ALA A 259 -14.37 -8.21 -16.66
CA ALA A 259 -15.72 -7.67 -16.73
C ALA A 259 -15.75 -6.22 -17.23
N ILE A 260 -14.84 -5.36 -16.76
CA ILE A 260 -14.68 -3.98 -17.25
C ILE A 260 -14.35 -3.98 -18.75
N LEU A 261 -13.39 -4.81 -19.18
CA LEU A 261 -13.01 -4.92 -20.59
C LEU A 261 -14.13 -5.49 -21.46
N ALA A 262 -14.95 -6.40 -20.93
CA ALA A 262 -16.09 -6.96 -21.62
C ALA A 262 -17.15 -5.89 -21.93
N ILE A 263 -17.41 -4.95 -21.01
CA ILE A 263 -18.33 -3.82 -21.25
C ILE A 263 -17.85 -2.99 -22.45
N HIS A 264 -16.56 -2.66 -22.51
CA HIS A 264 -16.01 -1.91 -23.63
C HIS A 264 -16.11 -2.68 -24.95
N LYS A 265 -15.78 -3.98 -24.95
CA LYS A 265 -15.91 -4.85 -26.13
C LYS A 265 -17.35 -4.95 -26.61
N GLU A 266 -18.31 -5.01 -25.69
CA GLU A 266 -19.73 -5.07 -26.04
C GLU A 266 -20.21 -3.77 -26.69
N ALA A 267 -19.80 -2.60 -26.18
CA ALA A 267 -20.09 -1.32 -26.81
C ALA A 267 -19.51 -1.23 -28.24
N GLN A 268 -18.26 -1.70 -28.43
CA GLN A 268 -17.64 -1.79 -29.76
C GLN A 268 -18.41 -2.74 -30.69
N ARG A 269 -18.79 -3.93 -30.19
CA ARG A 269 -19.55 -4.93 -30.96
C ARG A 269 -20.90 -4.38 -31.43
N ILE A 270 -21.63 -3.69 -30.55
CA ILE A 270 -22.91 -3.05 -30.92
C ILE A 270 -22.69 -1.99 -31.99
N ALA A 271 -21.65 -1.17 -31.87
CA ALA A 271 -21.35 -0.16 -32.87
C ALA A 271 -20.96 -0.76 -34.24
N GLU A 272 -20.06 -1.74 -34.26
CA GLU A 272 -19.58 -2.41 -35.47
C GLU A 272 -20.71 -3.14 -36.20
N SER A 273 -21.52 -3.90 -35.47
CA SER A 273 -22.65 -4.66 -36.03
C SER A 273 -23.77 -3.79 -36.61
N ASN A 274 -23.84 -2.52 -36.22
CA ASN A 274 -24.84 -1.56 -36.69
C ASN A 274 -24.24 -0.42 -37.52
N HIS A 275 -22.95 -0.52 -37.89
CA HIS A 275 -22.22 0.49 -38.67
C HIS A 275 -22.24 1.90 -38.05
N ILE A 276 -22.38 1.99 -36.72
CA ILE A 276 -22.35 3.25 -35.98
C ILE A 276 -20.90 3.69 -35.83
N LYS A 277 -20.59 4.93 -36.25
CA LYS A 277 -19.28 5.52 -36.01
C LYS A 277 -19.17 5.99 -34.56
N LEU A 278 -18.47 5.23 -33.72
CA LEU A 278 -18.09 5.68 -32.39
C LEU A 278 -17.08 6.83 -32.49
N SER A 279 -17.34 7.93 -31.78
CA SER A 279 -16.30 8.89 -31.43
C SER A 279 -15.24 8.14 -30.62
N GLY A 280 -13.98 8.16 -31.05
CA GLY A 280 -12.94 7.20 -30.64
C GLY A 280 -12.50 7.19 -29.16
N SER A 281 -13.24 7.83 -28.25
CA SER A 281 -13.01 7.76 -26.81
C SER A 281 -14.32 7.76 -26.04
N ASN A 282 -14.34 7.05 -24.91
CA ASN A 282 -15.42 7.12 -23.94
C ASN A 282 -15.50 8.58 -23.39
N PRO A 283 -16.68 9.23 -23.41
CA PRO A 283 -16.83 10.62 -22.97
C PRO A 283 -16.79 10.80 -21.44
N TYR A 284 -16.95 9.73 -20.66
CA TYR A 284 -17.09 9.78 -19.21
C TYR A 284 -15.80 9.47 -18.43
N THR A 285 -14.74 9.02 -19.12
CA THR A 285 -13.47 8.71 -18.47
C THR A 285 -12.30 8.81 -19.44
N THR A 286 -11.13 9.15 -18.91
CA THR A 286 -9.85 9.13 -19.63
C THR A 286 -9.15 7.77 -19.52
N VAL A 287 -9.63 6.88 -18.65
CA VAL A 287 -9.02 5.56 -18.40
C VAL A 287 -9.40 4.61 -19.52
N THR A 288 -8.49 4.37 -20.45
CA THR A 288 -8.71 3.46 -21.58
C THR A 288 -8.42 2.00 -21.22
N PRO A 289 -8.95 1.02 -21.98
CA PRO A 289 -8.60 -0.39 -21.84
C PRO A 289 -7.09 -0.66 -21.89
N GLN A 290 -6.36 0.10 -22.70
CA GLN A 290 -4.90 0.01 -22.80
C GLN A 290 -4.21 0.44 -21.51
N ILE A 291 -4.67 1.53 -20.87
CA ILE A 291 -4.15 1.99 -19.57
C ILE A 291 -4.39 0.92 -18.50
N ILE A 292 -5.61 0.34 -18.45
CA ILE A 292 -5.95 -0.72 -17.50
C ILE A 292 -5.01 -1.92 -17.67
N ASN A 293 -4.86 -2.44 -18.89
CA ASN A 293 -3.99 -3.59 -19.13
C ASN A 293 -2.52 -3.29 -18.81
N SER A 294 -2.02 -2.11 -19.19
CA SER A 294 -0.63 -1.73 -18.89
C SER A 294 -0.37 -1.64 -17.37
N LYS A 295 -1.31 -1.10 -16.59
CA LYS A 295 -1.19 -1.05 -15.12
C LYS A 295 -1.31 -2.43 -14.49
N TRP A 296 -2.24 -3.25 -14.98
CA TRP A 296 -2.41 -4.63 -14.52
C TRP A 296 -1.12 -5.44 -14.72
N GLU A 297 -0.49 -5.34 -15.90
CA GLU A 297 0.80 -5.98 -16.18
C GLU A 297 1.90 -5.52 -15.22
N LYS A 298 1.94 -4.23 -14.86
CA LYS A 298 2.90 -3.72 -13.87
C LYS A 298 2.65 -4.30 -12.48
N VAL A 299 1.41 -4.36 -12.03
CA VAL A 299 1.05 -5.02 -10.75
C VAL A 299 1.51 -6.48 -10.76
N GLN A 300 1.19 -7.22 -11.83
CA GLN A 300 1.61 -8.63 -12.00
C GLN A 300 3.14 -8.81 -12.00
N GLN A 301 3.90 -7.85 -12.52
CA GLN A 301 5.37 -7.87 -12.48
C GLN A 301 5.95 -7.51 -11.11
N LEU A 302 5.24 -6.70 -10.31
CA LEU A 302 5.69 -6.28 -8.98
C LEU A 302 5.44 -7.33 -7.91
N VAL A 303 4.37 -8.13 -8.02
CA VAL A 303 4.06 -9.23 -7.10
C VAL A 303 5.25 -10.17 -6.86
N PRO A 304 5.84 -10.82 -7.89
CA PRO A 304 6.96 -11.74 -7.66
C PRO A 304 8.24 -11.04 -7.18
N LYS A 305 8.41 -9.75 -7.50
CA LYS A 305 9.53 -8.95 -6.95
C LYS A 305 9.35 -8.72 -5.45
N ARG A 306 8.12 -8.45 -5.02
CA ARG A 306 7.77 -8.30 -3.61
C ARG A 306 7.94 -9.61 -2.85
N ASP A 307 7.49 -10.72 -3.42
CA ASP A 307 7.73 -12.07 -2.87
C ASP A 307 9.23 -12.30 -2.62
N HIS A 308 10.07 -12.01 -3.62
CA HIS A 308 11.51 -12.20 -3.49
C HIS A 308 12.14 -11.32 -2.40
N ALA A 309 11.79 -10.03 -2.36
CA ALA A 309 12.30 -9.12 -1.33
C ALA A 309 11.88 -9.54 0.09
N LEU A 310 10.65 -10.01 0.27
CA LEU A 310 10.17 -10.53 1.55
C LEU A 310 10.89 -11.82 1.96
N LEU A 311 11.16 -12.72 1.02
CA LEU A 311 11.90 -13.96 1.27
C LEU A 311 13.36 -13.70 1.63
N GLU A 312 14.03 -12.76 0.95
CA GLU A 312 15.39 -12.35 1.28
C GLU A 312 15.47 -11.80 2.71
N GLU A 313 14.56 -10.89 3.08
CA GLU A 313 14.53 -10.35 4.44
C GLU A 313 14.15 -11.41 5.47
N GLN A 314 13.24 -12.35 5.15
CA GLN A 314 12.93 -13.48 6.04
C GLN A 314 14.17 -14.34 6.30
N SER A 315 14.92 -14.68 5.25
CA SER A 315 16.16 -15.44 5.38
C SER A 315 17.19 -14.71 6.25
N LYS A 316 17.28 -13.38 6.10
CA LYS A 316 18.15 -12.54 6.92
C LYS A 316 17.73 -12.54 8.39
N GLN A 317 16.43 -12.36 8.68
CA GLN A 317 15.92 -12.40 10.06
C GLN A 317 16.09 -13.78 10.72
N GLN A 318 15.92 -14.87 9.96
CA GLN A 318 16.22 -16.23 10.43
C GLN A 318 17.71 -16.42 10.74
N SER A 319 18.60 -15.91 9.88
CA SER A 319 20.04 -15.92 10.13
C SER A 319 20.40 -15.11 11.38
N ASN A 320 19.79 -13.95 11.57
CA ASN A 320 20.00 -13.10 12.74
C ASN A 320 19.58 -13.80 14.03
N GLU A 321 18.40 -14.43 14.06
CA GLU A 321 17.95 -15.24 15.20
C GLU A 321 18.87 -16.44 15.46
N HIS A 322 19.41 -17.07 14.42
CA HIS A 322 20.39 -18.14 14.57
C HIS A 322 21.66 -17.65 15.26
N LEU A 323 22.21 -16.51 14.84
CA LEU A 323 23.37 -15.88 15.48
C LEU A 323 23.10 -15.53 16.95
N ARG A 324 21.94 -14.92 17.25
CA ARG A 324 21.52 -14.62 18.64
C ARG A 324 21.52 -15.89 19.50
N ARG A 325 20.95 -16.99 19.01
CA ARG A 325 20.91 -18.27 19.74
C ARG A 325 22.28 -18.90 19.89
N GLN A 326 23.12 -18.88 18.86
CA GLN A 326 24.49 -19.41 18.93
C GLN A 326 25.29 -18.70 20.03
N PHE A 327 25.35 -17.37 19.97
CA PHE A 327 26.04 -16.57 20.99
C PHE A 327 25.47 -16.83 22.39
N ALA A 328 24.15 -16.82 22.54
CA ALA A 328 23.51 -17.05 23.84
C ALA A 328 23.81 -18.45 24.40
N SER A 329 23.78 -19.49 23.56
CA SER A 329 24.06 -20.86 23.99
C SER A 329 25.49 -20.98 24.54
N GLN A 330 26.45 -20.32 23.92
CA GLN A 330 27.85 -20.34 24.35
C GLN A 330 28.08 -19.42 25.56
N ALA A 331 27.52 -18.21 25.56
CA ALA A 331 27.63 -17.26 26.67
C ALA A 331 27.03 -17.82 27.97
N ASN A 332 25.89 -18.53 27.87
CA ASN A 332 25.24 -19.17 29.01
C ASN A 332 26.03 -20.36 29.59
N ILE A 333 27.07 -20.84 28.89
CA ILE A 333 28.00 -21.85 29.40
C ILE A 333 29.26 -21.17 29.95
N VAL A 334 29.84 -20.23 29.19
CA VAL A 334 31.08 -19.54 29.55
C VAL A 334 30.91 -18.67 30.79
N GLY A 335 29.81 -17.93 30.90
CA GLY A 335 29.54 -17.05 32.05
C GLY A 335 29.56 -17.78 33.39
N PRO A 336 28.72 -18.83 33.58
CA PRO A 336 28.75 -19.64 34.79
C PRO A 336 30.07 -20.38 35.03
N TRP A 337 30.77 -20.78 33.97
CA TRP A 337 32.09 -21.40 34.10
C TRP A 337 33.13 -20.44 34.70
N ILE A 338 33.15 -19.18 34.23
CA ILE A 338 34.01 -18.13 34.79
C ILE A 338 33.69 -17.90 36.27
N GLN A 339 32.40 -17.78 36.60
CA GLN A 339 31.95 -17.59 37.98
C GLN A 339 32.37 -18.76 38.88
N THR A 340 32.16 -19.99 38.42
CA THR A 340 32.54 -21.20 39.17
C THR A 340 34.05 -21.25 39.42
N LYS A 341 34.86 -20.93 38.40
CA LYS A 341 36.33 -20.89 38.53
C LYS A 341 36.80 -19.78 39.47
N MET A 342 36.18 -18.60 39.41
CA MET A 342 36.42 -17.52 40.37
C MET A 342 36.15 -17.96 41.81
N GLU A 343 35.02 -18.62 42.06
CA GLU A 343 34.67 -19.15 43.39
C GLU A 343 35.61 -20.27 43.86
N GLU A 344 36.04 -21.16 42.96
CA GLU A 344 37.02 -22.22 43.26
C GLU A 344 38.40 -21.66 43.65
N ILE A 345 38.87 -20.62 42.95
CA ILE A 345 40.13 -19.95 43.29
C ILE A 345 39.99 -19.23 44.64
N GLY A 346 38.88 -18.54 44.86
CA GLY A 346 38.57 -17.92 46.15
C GLY A 346 38.57 -18.94 47.30
N ARG A 347 38.01 -20.13 47.09
CA ARG A 347 38.04 -21.21 48.10
C ARG A 347 39.45 -21.71 48.42
N ILE A 348 40.38 -21.77 47.47
CA ILE A 348 41.77 -22.17 47.78
C ILE A 348 42.41 -21.19 48.78
N SER A 349 42.15 -19.89 48.61
CA SER A 349 42.65 -18.87 49.52
C SER A 349 42.05 -18.96 50.92
N ILE A 350 40.82 -19.49 51.05
CA ILE A 350 40.07 -19.51 52.32
C ILE A 350 40.19 -20.86 53.05
N GLU A 351 39.94 -21.96 52.33
CA GLU A 351 39.83 -23.30 52.91
C GLU A 351 41.19 -23.98 53.11
N MET A 352 42.29 -23.38 52.59
CA MET A 352 43.72 -23.64 52.85
C MET A 352 44.14 -25.03 53.36
N ASN A 353 43.52 -26.10 52.88
CA ASN A 353 43.88 -27.47 53.25
C ASN A 353 45.08 -27.95 52.41
N GLY A 354 46.14 -28.41 53.07
CA GLY A 354 47.35 -28.92 52.43
C GLY A 354 48.56 -27.99 52.57
N THR A 355 49.71 -28.40 52.02
CA THR A 355 50.91 -27.56 52.08
C THR A 355 50.83 -26.40 51.09
N LEU A 356 51.71 -25.41 51.25
CA LEU A 356 51.89 -24.32 50.29
C LEU A 356 52.16 -24.84 48.87
N GLU A 357 52.90 -25.94 48.77
CA GLU A 357 53.20 -26.63 47.50
C GLU A 357 51.95 -27.28 46.89
N ASP A 358 51.07 -27.88 47.71
CA ASP A 358 49.80 -28.45 47.24
C ASP A 358 48.86 -27.36 46.72
N GLN A 359 48.78 -26.24 47.44
CA GLN A 359 48.00 -25.06 47.03
C GLN A 359 48.51 -24.49 45.70
N LEU A 360 49.83 -24.32 45.58
CA LEU A 360 50.45 -23.85 44.34
C LEU A 360 50.20 -24.83 43.19
N SER A 361 50.30 -26.14 43.44
CA SER A 361 50.02 -27.19 42.45
C SER A 361 48.57 -27.11 41.93
N HIS A 362 47.59 -26.96 42.83
CA HIS A 362 46.18 -26.79 42.46
C HIS A 362 45.94 -25.51 41.67
N LEU A 363 46.56 -24.38 42.06
CA LEU A 363 46.45 -23.12 41.34
C LEU A 363 47.06 -23.20 39.94
N LYS A 364 48.24 -23.83 39.78
CA LYS A 364 48.83 -24.10 38.45
C LYS A 364 47.97 -25.04 37.61
N GLN A 365 47.24 -25.97 38.22
CA GLN A 365 46.26 -26.81 37.52
C GLN A 365 45.06 -25.99 37.04
N TYR A 366 44.54 -25.07 37.86
CA TYR A 366 43.49 -24.16 37.43
C TYR A 366 43.95 -23.18 36.35
N GLU A 367 45.17 -22.64 36.45
CA GLU A 367 45.79 -21.82 35.41
C GLU A 367 45.83 -22.58 34.07
N ARG A 368 46.27 -23.84 34.06
CA ARG A 368 46.21 -24.69 32.86
C ARG A 368 44.78 -24.89 32.37
N SER A 369 43.84 -25.19 33.26
CA SER A 369 42.43 -25.34 32.90
C SER A 369 41.84 -24.07 32.28
N ILE A 370 42.30 -22.88 32.71
CA ILE A 370 41.87 -21.59 32.15
C ILE A 370 42.48 -21.40 30.76
N VAL A 371 43.77 -21.68 30.59
CA VAL A 371 44.44 -21.62 29.27
C VAL A 371 43.77 -22.58 28.28
N ASP A 372 43.46 -23.80 28.70
CA ASP A 372 42.80 -24.81 27.86
C ASP A 372 41.36 -24.41 27.48
N TYR A 373 40.71 -23.57 28.29
CA TYR A 373 39.35 -23.08 28.01
C TYR A 373 39.32 -21.84 27.11
N LYS A 374 40.45 -21.14 26.93
CA LYS A 374 40.58 -19.93 26.10
C LYS A 374 39.96 -20.03 24.69
N PRO A 375 40.08 -21.15 23.95
CA PRO A 375 39.44 -21.27 22.63
C PRO A 375 37.91 -21.11 22.65
N ASN A 376 37.24 -21.45 23.75
CA ASN A 376 35.79 -21.27 23.89
C ASN A 376 35.40 -19.79 23.99
N LEU A 377 36.27 -18.97 24.59
CA LEU A 377 36.09 -17.52 24.63
C LEU A 377 36.35 -16.90 23.26
N ASP A 378 37.38 -17.37 22.55
CA ASP A 378 37.70 -16.89 21.19
C ASP A 378 36.57 -17.19 20.21
N LEU A 379 35.93 -18.36 20.34
CA LEU A 379 34.72 -18.69 19.59
C LEU A 379 33.56 -17.72 19.89
N LEU A 380 33.36 -17.38 21.16
CA LEU A 380 32.30 -16.45 21.56
C LEU A 380 32.56 -15.03 21.04
N GLU A 381 33.81 -14.58 21.04
CA GLU A 381 34.26 -13.31 20.46
C GLU A 381 34.00 -13.26 18.95
N GLN A 382 34.33 -14.34 18.23
CA GLN A 382 34.03 -14.46 16.80
C GLN A 382 32.52 -14.43 16.52
N GLN A 383 31.72 -15.12 17.33
CA GLN A 383 30.25 -15.07 17.22
C GLN A 383 29.70 -13.67 17.48
N HIS A 384 30.26 -12.94 18.45
CA HIS A 384 29.88 -11.56 18.73
C HIS A 384 30.21 -10.63 17.57
N GLN A 385 31.38 -10.80 16.94
CA GLN A 385 31.75 -10.05 15.74
C GLN A 385 30.72 -10.24 14.61
N LEU A 386 30.29 -11.47 14.34
CA LEU A 386 29.27 -11.76 13.33
C LEU A 386 27.92 -11.07 13.65
N ILE A 387 27.54 -11.02 14.92
CA ILE A 387 26.33 -10.31 15.38
C ILE A 387 26.43 -8.80 15.12
N GLN A 388 27.59 -8.19 15.38
CA GLN A 388 27.83 -6.76 15.13
C GLN A 388 27.86 -6.44 13.64
N GLU A 389 28.52 -7.27 12.82
CA GLU A 389 28.54 -7.13 11.37
C GLU A 389 27.14 -7.27 10.74
N ALA A 390 26.28 -8.09 11.37
CA ALA A 390 24.87 -8.21 11.02
C ALA A 390 23.97 -7.10 11.59
N LEU A 391 24.54 -6.11 12.30
CA LEU A 391 23.84 -4.97 12.93
C LEU A 391 22.79 -5.39 13.97
N ILE A 392 23.05 -6.46 14.71
CA ILE A 392 22.18 -6.95 15.78
C ILE A 392 22.72 -6.43 17.13
N PHE A 393 21.88 -5.75 17.90
CA PHE A 393 22.28 -5.12 19.18
C PHE A 393 21.54 -5.68 20.39
N ASP A 394 20.57 -6.56 20.15
CA ASP A 394 19.74 -7.19 21.17
C ASP A 394 19.88 -8.71 21.14
N ASN A 395 19.82 -9.33 22.31
CA ASN A 395 19.75 -10.78 22.41
C ASN A 395 18.85 -11.20 23.57
N LYS A 396 17.62 -11.61 23.24
CA LYS A 396 16.61 -12.08 24.22
C LYS A 396 16.94 -13.44 24.86
N HIS A 397 17.96 -14.15 24.38
CA HIS A 397 18.26 -15.53 24.79
C HIS A 397 19.34 -15.64 25.87
N THR A 398 19.96 -14.52 26.28
CA THR A 398 20.96 -14.51 27.35
C THR A 398 20.97 -13.16 28.08
N ASN A 399 21.31 -13.20 29.37
CA ASN A 399 21.58 -12.00 30.15
C ASN A 399 23.07 -11.60 30.12
N TYR A 400 23.93 -12.45 29.56
CA TYR A 400 25.36 -12.17 29.42
C TYR A 400 25.59 -11.37 28.13
N THR A 401 26.17 -10.19 28.27
CA THR A 401 26.73 -9.46 27.13
C THR A 401 28.19 -9.83 26.95
N MET A 402 28.76 -9.61 25.77
CA MET A 402 30.19 -9.90 25.54
C MET A 402 31.07 -9.13 26.52
N GLU A 403 30.68 -7.91 26.90
CA GLU A 403 31.40 -7.10 27.88
C GLU A 403 31.45 -7.74 29.26
N HIS A 404 30.33 -8.31 29.74
CA HIS A 404 30.31 -9.04 31.01
C HIS A 404 31.28 -10.23 30.98
N ILE A 405 31.36 -10.93 29.85
CA ILE A 405 32.25 -12.08 29.68
C ILE A 405 33.72 -11.65 29.63
N ARG A 406 34.06 -10.58 28.89
CA ARG A 406 35.43 -10.05 28.81
C ARG A 406 35.95 -9.64 30.18
N VAL A 407 35.18 -8.79 30.89
CA VAL A 407 35.56 -8.33 32.24
C VAL A 407 35.68 -9.51 33.20
N GLY A 408 34.72 -10.46 33.17
CA GLY A 408 34.78 -11.65 34.00
C GLY A 408 36.03 -12.51 33.73
N TRP A 409 36.39 -12.67 32.46
CA TRP A 409 37.57 -13.43 32.06
C TRP A 409 38.89 -12.74 32.44
N GLU A 410 39.01 -11.44 32.20
CA GLU A 410 40.19 -10.65 32.59
C GLU A 410 40.37 -10.63 34.10
N GLN A 411 39.27 -10.51 34.85
CA GLN A 411 39.27 -10.59 36.30
C GLN A 411 39.72 -11.97 36.78
N LEU A 412 39.26 -13.05 36.13
CA LEU A 412 39.68 -14.42 36.42
C LEU A 412 41.19 -14.62 36.21
N LEU A 413 41.73 -14.16 35.08
CA LEU A 413 43.17 -14.20 34.79
C LEU A 413 44.00 -13.41 35.81
N THR A 414 43.52 -12.21 36.17
CA THR A 414 44.21 -11.38 37.17
C THR A 414 44.17 -12.02 38.56
N THR A 415 43.05 -12.65 38.91
CA THR A 415 42.85 -13.27 40.22
C THR A 415 43.75 -14.51 40.35
N ILE A 416 43.77 -15.41 39.37
CA ILE A 416 44.65 -16.59 39.42
C ILE A 416 46.13 -16.19 39.47
N ALA A 417 46.55 -15.21 38.67
CA ALA A 417 47.94 -14.76 38.64
C ALA A 417 48.36 -14.13 39.98
N ARG A 418 47.48 -13.32 40.58
CA ARG A 418 47.71 -12.69 41.88
C ARG A 418 47.81 -13.75 42.99
N THR A 419 46.86 -14.67 43.06
CA THR A 419 46.85 -15.73 44.09
C THR A 419 48.05 -16.67 43.95
N ILE A 420 48.47 -17.00 42.72
CA ILE A 420 49.71 -17.75 42.47
C ILE A 420 50.92 -16.99 43.02
N ASN A 421 51.06 -15.70 42.67
CA ASN A 421 52.19 -14.89 43.12
C ASN A 421 52.18 -14.69 44.65
N GLU A 422 51.01 -14.56 45.27
CA GLU A 422 50.88 -14.50 46.73
C GLU A 422 51.39 -15.80 47.39
N VAL A 423 50.99 -16.96 46.88
CA VAL A 423 51.45 -18.27 47.37
C VAL A 423 52.95 -18.47 47.11
N GLU A 424 53.46 -18.08 45.93
CA GLU A 424 54.89 -18.14 45.59
C GLU A 424 55.74 -17.26 46.53
N ASN A 425 55.29 -16.04 46.84
CA ASN A 425 55.97 -15.16 47.80
C ASN A 425 55.95 -15.73 49.22
N GLN A 426 54.84 -16.33 49.65
CA GLN A 426 54.75 -16.98 50.95
C GLN A 426 55.72 -18.17 51.08
N ILE A 427 55.91 -18.95 50.02
CA ILE A 427 56.93 -20.02 49.97
C ILE A 427 58.33 -19.43 50.11
N LEU A 428 58.65 -18.36 49.36
CA LEU A 428 59.95 -17.70 49.43
C LEU A 428 60.25 -17.15 50.83
N THR A 429 59.29 -16.49 51.48
CA THR A 429 59.47 -15.95 52.83
C THR A 429 59.66 -17.06 53.86
N ARG A 430 58.87 -18.14 53.76
CA ARG A 430 59.04 -19.32 54.61
C ARG A 430 60.47 -19.85 54.51
N ASP A 431 60.96 -20.05 53.29
CA ASP A 431 62.26 -20.66 53.02
C ASP A 431 63.42 -19.73 53.39
N ALA A 432 63.32 -18.43 53.10
CA ALA A 432 64.35 -17.44 53.42
C ALA A 432 64.53 -17.22 54.93
N LYS A 433 63.43 -17.33 55.69
CA LYS A 433 63.43 -17.11 57.14
C LYS A 433 63.49 -18.40 57.97
N GLY A 434 63.58 -19.56 57.31
CA GLY A 434 63.71 -20.85 57.97
C GLY A 434 62.48 -21.26 58.80
N ILE A 435 61.29 -20.79 58.43
CA ILE A 435 60.04 -21.09 59.15
C ILE A 435 59.62 -22.54 58.87
N SER A 436 59.40 -23.33 59.92
CA SER A 436 58.96 -24.72 59.74
C SER A 436 57.53 -24.80 59.17
N GLN A 437 57.16 -25.93 58.56
CA GLN A 437 55.79 -26.13 58.08
C GLN A 437 54.75 -26.03 59.21
N GLU A 438 55.09 -26.51 60.42
CA GLU A 438 54.21 -26.44 61.59
C GLU A 438 54.04 -24.99 62.07
N GLN A 439 55.12 -24.19 62.12
CA GLN A 439 55.06 -22.77 62.49
C GLN A 439 54.27 -21.94 61.47
N MET A 440 54.46 -22.22 60.17
CA MET A 440 53.69 -21.57 59.12
C MET A 440 52.19 -21.93 59.21
N GLN A 441 51.88 -23.19 59.52
CA GLN A 441 50.49 -23.61 59.78
C GLN A 441 49.90 -22.94 61.02
N GLU A 442 50.67 -22.75 62.09
CA GLU A 442 50.23 -22.05 63.30
C GLU A 442 49.97 -20.56 63.06
N PHE A 443 50.87 -19.87 62.35
CA PHE A 443 50.67 -18.47 61.94
C PHE A 443 49.45 -18.33 61.04
N ARG A 444 49.25 -19.25 60.10
CA ARG A 444 48.05 -19.28 59.24
C ARG A 444 46.77 -19.55 60.03
N ALA A 445 46.77 -20.54 60.91
CA ALA A 445 45.61 -20.89 61.72
C ALA A 445 45.18 -19.71 62.60
N SER A 446 46.16 -19.02 63.21
CA SER A 446 45.92 -17.82 64.00
C SER A 446 45.36 -16.70 63.12
N PHE A 447 45.99 -16.38 61.99
CA PHE A 447 45.52 -15.31 61.10
C PHE A 447 44.10 -15.57 60.57
N ASN A 448 43.82 -16.77 60.07
CA ASN A 448 42.50 -17.14 59.54
C ASN A 448 41.41 -17.22 60.61
N HIS A 449 41.77 -17.47 61.88
CA HIS A 449 40.80 -17.43 62.98
C HIS A 449 40.22 -16.01 63.18
N PHE A 450 41.02 -14.99 62.91
CA PHE A 450 40.65 -13.59 63.09
C PHE A 450 40.20 -12.90 61.79
N ASP A 451 40.54 -13.43 60.61
CA ASP A 451 40.06 -12.99 59.29
C ASP A 451 38.61 -13.49 59.05
N LYS A 452 37.64 -12.81 59.66
CA LYS A 452 36.22 -13.22 59.67
C LYS A 452 35.50 -12.94 58.37
N ASP A 453 35.93 -11.92 57.63
CA ASP A 453 35.37 -11.57 56.32
C ASP A 453 36.06 -12.31 55.16
N HIS A 454 37.10 -13.09 55.47
CA HIS A 454 37.87 -13.89 54.53
C HIS A 454 38.46 -13.03 53.41
N GLY A 455 38.83 -11.79 53.74
CA GLY A 455 39.39 -10.81 52.83
C GLY A 455 40.86 -11.04 52.52
N GLY A 456 41.55 -11.93 53.25
CA GLY A 456 42.98 -12.17 53.13
C GLY A 456 43.86 -11.10 53.79
N ALA A 457 43.25 -10.20 54.57
CA ALA A 457 43.92 -9.15 55.31
C ALA A 457 43.15 -8.85 56.60
N LEU A 458 43.86 -8.64 57.71
CA LEU A 458 43.25 -8.30 58.99
C LEU A 458 43.09 -6.80 59.12
N GLY A 459 41.89 -6.36 59.50
CA GLY A 459 41.68 -4.99 59.95
C GLY A 459 42.42 -4.70 61.28
N PRO A 460 42.56 -3.44 61.71
CA PRO A 460 43.34 -3.09 62.90
C PRO A 460 42.81 -3.76 64.17
N GLU A 461 41.48 -3.88 64.31
CA GLU A 461 40.83 -4.55 65.44
C GLU A 461 41.08 -6.07 65.44
N GLU A 462 41.03 -6.70 64.27
CA GLU A 462 41.26 -8.14 64.10
C GLU A 462 42.74 -8.49 64.28
N PHE A 463 43.62 -7.64 63.79
CA PHE A 463 45.06 -7.77 63.96
C PHE A 463 45.46 -7.57 65.43
N LYS A 464 44.88 -6.59 66.13
CA LYS A 464 45.09 -6.41 67.58
C LYS A 464 44.63 -7.63 68.36
N ALA A 465 43.46 -8.18 68.04
CA ALA A 465 42.96 -9.41 68.66
C ALA A 465 43.87 -10.62 68.39
N CYS A 466 44.41 -10.73 67.17
CA CYS A 466 45.36 -11.77 66.78
C CYS A 466 46.66 -11.68 67.60
N LEU A 467 47.24 -10.48 67.73
CA LEU A 467 48.45 -10.25 68.53
C LEU A 467 48.25 -10.59 70.02
N ILE A 468 47.11 -10.21 70.60
CA ILE A 468 46.75 -10.58 71.99
C ILE A 468 46.67 -12.10 72.13
N SER A 469 46.05 -12.78 71.16
CA SER A 469 45.93 -14.26 71.17
C SER A 469 47.27 -14.98 71.01
N LEU A 470 48.25 -14.32 70.39
CA LEU A 470 49.63 -14.82 70.24
C LEU A 470 50.53 -14.46 71.43
N GLY A 471 50.00 -13.72 72.42
CA GLY A 471 50.68 -13.40 73.67
C GLY A 471 51.43 -12.07 73.70
N TYR A 472 51.19 -11.16 72.74
CA TYR A 472 51.74 -9.80 72.77
C TYR A 472 50.94 -8.90 73.71
N ASP A 473 51.64 -8.08 74.51
CA ASP A 473 51.06 -7.17 75.50
C ASP A 473 50.54 -5.87 74.86
N VAL A 474 49.47 -6.03 74.08
CA VAL A 474 48.73 -4.95 73.39
C VAL A 474 47.32 -4.80 74.00
N GLU A 475 47.26 -4.78 75.33
CA GLU A 475 46.01 -4.60 76.09
C GLU A 475 45.37 -3.22 75.81
N ASN A 476 44.08 -3.05 76.15
CA ASN A 476 43.33 -1.81 75.93
C ASN A 476 43.68 -0.71 76.95
N ASP A 477 44.96 -0.44 77.13
CA ASP A 477 45.49 0.68 77.91
C ASP A 477 46.35 1.61 77.05
N ARG A 478 46.78 2.74 77.61
CA ARG A 478 47.55 3.77 76.86
C ARG A 478 48.91 3.26 76.39
N GLN A 479 49.48 2.24 77.03
CA GLN A 479 50.78 1.69 76.67
C GLN A 479 50.63 0.63 75.57
N GLY A 480 49.64 -0.25 75.68
CA GLY A 480 49.27 -1.21 74.65
C GLY A 480 48.83 -0.54 73.35
N ASP A 481 48.09 0.57 73.40
CA ASP A 481 47.74 1.33 72.19
C ASP A 481 48.97 1.98 71.52
N ALA A 482 49.97 2.43 72.31
CA ALA A 482 51.21 2.98 71.77
C ALA A 482 52.09 1.89 71.14
N GLU A 483 52.11 0.69 71.74
CA GLU A 483 52.79 -0.49 71.19
C GLU A 483 52.13 -0.97 69.90
N PHE A 484 50.80 -1.08 69.90
CA PHE A 484 50.04 -1.49 68.73
C PHE A 484 50.26 -0.54 67.54
N ASN A 485 50.23 0.77 67.78
CA ASN A 485 50.49 1.75 66.72
C ASN A 485 51.92 1.66 66.16
N ARG A 486 52.91 1.28 66.98
CA ARG A 486 54.28 1.05 66.52
C ARG A 486 54.38 -0.21 65.68
N ILE A 487 53.77 -1.31 66.12
CA ILE A 487 53.70 -2.55 65.35
C ILE A 487 52.98 -2.28 64.01
N MET A 488 51.86 -1.56 64.05
CA MET A 488 51.08 -1.19 62.87
C MET A 488 51.90 -0.36 61.87
N SER A 489 52.77 0.56 62.31
CA SER A 489 53.63 1.30 61.39
C SER A 489 54.70 0.44 60.71
N VAL A 490 55.05 -0.70 61.31
CA VAL A 490 56.00 -1.66 60.73
C VAL A 490 55.31 -2.61 59.74
N VAL A 491 54.10 -3.08 60.06
CA VAL A 491 53.35 -4.02 59.21
C VAL A 491 52.51 -3.36 58.12
N ASP A 492 52.16 -2.09 58.28
CA ASP A 492 51.39 -1.29 57.32
C ASP A 492 52.08 0.06 57.01
N PRO A 493 53.28 0.06 56.37
CA PRO A 493 54.02 1.29 56.10
C PRO A 493 53.32 2.21 55.10
N ASN A 494 52.40 1.67 54.30
CA ASN A 494 51.60 2.41 53.31
C ASN A 494 50.27 2.95 53.90
N HIS A 495 50.00 2.74 55.19
CA HIS A 495 48.78 3.18 55.86
C HIS A 495 47.50 2.73 55.14
N SER A 496 47.51 1.52 54.59
CA SER A 496 46.36 0.92 53.95
C SER A 496 45.26 0.55 54.94
N GLY A 497 45.58 0.49 56.24
CA GLY A 497 44.69 0.10 57.31
C GLY A 497 44.42 -1.41 57.35
N LEU A 498 45.13 -2.19 56.53
CA LEU A 498 44.94 -3.63 56.39
C LEU A 498 46.28 -4.34 56.51
N VAL A 499 46.35 -5.34 57.38
CA VAL A 499 47.55 -6.15 57.57
C VAL A 499 47.43 -7.42 56.76
N THR A 500 48.16 -7.50 55.66
CA THR A 500 48.21 -8.71 54.82
C THR A 500 48.90 -9.84 55.56
N PHE A 501 48.57 -11.09 55.20
CA PHE A 501 49.23 -12.27 55.79
C PHE A 501 50.75 -12.24 55.62
N GLN A 502 51.24 -11.69 54.50
CA GLN A 502 52.67 -11.53 54.23
C GLN A 502 53.33 -10.57 55.23
N ALA A 503 52.74 -9.39 55.46
CA ALA A 503 53.26 -8.43 56.43
C ALA A 503 53.23 -8.99 57.86
N PHE A 504 52.20 -9.77 58.18
CA PHE A 504 52.09 -10.49 59.45
C PHE A 504 53.23 -11.50 59.65
N ILE A 505 53.47 -12.38 58.67
CA ILE A 505 54.59 -13.32 58.72
C ILE A 505 55.92 -12.57 58.83
N ASP A 506 56.08 -11.48 58.08
CA ASP A 506 57.32 -10.72 58.08
C ASP A 506 57.65 -10.10 59.44
N PHE A 507 56.64 -9.67 60.18
CA PHE A 507 56.76 -9.19 61.55
C PHE A 507 57.06 -10.34 62.55
N MET A 508 56.23 -11.39 62.56
CA MET A 508 56.37 -12.51 63.50
C MET A 508 57.74 -13.20 63.39
N SER A 509 58.27 -13.25 62.17
CA SER A 509 59.60 -13.83 61.90
C SER A 509 60.77 -12.92 62.22
N ARG A 510 60.61 -11.58 62.22
CA ARG A 510 61.66 -10.64 62.64
C ARG A 510 61.83 -10.63 64.15
N GLU A 511 60.72 -10.58 64.88
CA GLU A 511 60.68 -10.58 66.35
C GLU A 511 61.28 -11.86 66.95
N THR A 512 61.26 -12.97 66.22
CA THR A 512 61.85 -14.24 66.65
C THR A 512 63.35 -14.37 66.33
N THR A 513 63.93 -13.49 65.50
CA THR A 513 65.33 -13.57 65.03
C THR A 513 66.31 -12.56 65.64
N ASP A 514 65.90 -11.38 66.12
CA ASP A 514 66.83 -10.32 66.55
C ASP A 514 67.34 -10.49 68.00
N THR A 515 68.45 -11.21 68.18
CA THR A 515 69.15 -11.34 69.48
C THR A 515 70.62 -10.85 69.52
N ASP A 516 71.18 -10.27 68.46
CA ASP A 516 72.59 -9.83 68.42
C ASP A 516 72.74 -8.29 68.44
N THR A 517 73.35 -7.72 69.49
CA THR A 517 73.48 -6.26 69.71
C THR A 517 74.89 -5.69 69.45
N ALA A 518 74.99 -4.38 69.21
CA ALA A 518 76.24 -3.62 69.00
C ALA A 518 77.35 -3.94 70.04
N ASP A 519 76.95 -4.18 71.28
CA ASP A 519 77.85 -4.47 72.40
C ASP A 519 78.59 -5.79 72.24
N GLN A 520 77.99 -6.81 71.62
CA GLN A 520 78.64 -8.09 71.35
C GLN A 520 79.72 -7.95 70.27
N VAL A 521 79.50 -7.10 69.27
CA VAL A 521 80.47 -6.83 68.21
C VAL A 521 81.63 -5.98 68.73
N ILE A 522 81.35 -5.01 69.61
CA ILE A 522 82.40 -4.26 70.33
C ILE A 522 83.24 -5.20 71.19
N ALA A 523 82.61 -6.15 71.89
CA ALA A 523 83.33 -7.16 72.68
C ALA A 523 84.22 -8.03 71.80
N SER A 524 83.73 -8.44 70.62
CA SER A 524 84.49 -9.25 69.65
C SER A 524 85.72 -8.50 69.13
N PHE A 525 85.57 -7.23 68.74
CA PHE A 525 86.72 -6.41 68.31
C PHE A 525 87.71 -6.13 69.45
N LYS A 526 87.24 -6.02 70.69
CA LYS A 526 88.11 -5.87 71.86
C LYS A 526 89.00 -7.09 72.08
N VAL A 527 88.48 -8.29 71.83
CA VAL A 527 89.27 -9.53 71.86
C VAL A 527 90.31 -9.53 70.74
N LEU A 528 89.91 -9.17 69.51
CA LEU A 528 90.82 -9.08 68.36
C LEU A 528 91.94 -8.05 68.56
N ALA A 529 91.64 -6.95 69.25
CA ALA A 529 92.60 -5.90 69.59
C ALA A 529 93.49 -6.23 70.80
N GLY A 530 93.35 -7.41 71.43
CA GLY A 530 94.12 -7.78 72.61
C GLY A 530 93.89 -6.83 73.79
N ASP A 531 92.62 -6.52 74.09
CA ASP A 531 92.16 -5.61 75.15
C ASP A 531 92.54 -4.13 75.00
N LYS A 532 93.17 -3.74 73.89
CA LYS A 532 93.43 -2.34 73.55
C LYS A 532 92.14 -1.64 73.11
N ASN A 533 92.02 -0.35 73.39
CA ASN A 533 90.88 0.46 72.96
C ASN A 533 90.92 0.86 71.48
N PHE A 534 91.93 0.40 70.75
CA PHE A 534 92.14 0.62 69.33
C PHE A 534 92.62 -0.69 68.68
N ILE A 535 92.40 -0.81 67.38
CA ILE A 535 92.93 -1.92 66.57
C ILE A 535 93.75 -1.36 65.42
N THR A 536 94.80 -2.05 64.99
CA THR A 536 95.62 -1.60 63.84
C THR A 536 95.19 -2.29 62.55
N ALA A 537 95.47 -1.65 61.42
CA ALA A 537 95.20 -2.23 60.10
C ALA A 537 95.90 -3.58 59.89
N GLU A 538 97.05 -3.80 60.52
CA GLU A 538 97.79 -5.06 60.44
C GLU A 538 97.16 -6.16 61.30
N GLU A 539 96.58 -5.82 62.45
CA GLU A 539 95.79 -6.74 63.28
C GLU A 539 94.50 -7.16 62.57
N LEU A 540 93.78 -6.21 61.94
CA LEU A 540 92.60 -6.52 61.14
C LEU A 540 92.93 -7.45 59.97
N ARG A 541 94.02 -7.21 59.24
CA ARG A 541 94.46 -8.09 58.13
C ARG A 541 94.95 -9.46 58.59
N ARG A 542 95.39 -9.59 59.83
CA ARG A 542 95.86 -10.86 60.39
C ARG A 542 94.70 -11.73 60.87
N GLU A 543 93.72 -11.12 61.52
CA GLU A 543 92.65 -11.86 62.19
C GLU A 543 91.36 -11.98 61.37
N LEU A 544 91.15 -11.12 60.36
CA LEU A 544 89.96 -11.15 59.50
C LEU A 544 90.30 -11.55 58.05
N PRO A 545 89.33 -12.14 57.32
CA PRO A 545 89.43 -12.33 55.89
C PRO A 545 89.78 -11.02 55.14
N PRO A 546 90.52 -11.07 54.02
CA PRO A 546 91.10 -9.89 53.37
C PRO A 546 90.07 -8.81 52.98
N ASP A 547 88.90 -9.22 52.53
CA ASP A 547 87.77 -8.37 52.15
C ASP A 547 87.16 -7.65 53.37
N GLN A 548 86.98 -8.37 54.49
CA GLN A 548 86.47 -7.80 55.74
C GLN A 548 87.49 -6.87 56.40
N ALA A 549 88.78 -7.24 56.37
CA ALA A 549 89.85 -6.42 56.91
C ALA A 549 89.94 -5.07 56.20
N GLU A 550 89.97 -5.06 54.86
CA GLU A 550 90.02 -3.81 54.08
C GLU A 550 88.75 -2.98 54.25
N TYR A 551 87.58 -3.62 54.35
CA TYR A 551 86.32 -2.94 54.63
C TYR A 551 86.35 -2.22 55.99
N CYS A 552 86.80 -2.90 57.05
CA CYS A 552 86.96 -2.30 58.37
C CYS A 552 87.99 -1.16 58.35
N ILE A 553 89.14 -1.33 57.69
CA ILE A 553 90.18 -0.29 57.60
C ILE A 553 89.65 0.96 56.87
N ALA A 554 88.87 0.80 55.80
CA ALA A 554 88.32 1.91 55.04
C ALA A 554 87.25 2.71 55.80
N ARG A 555 86.54 2.07 56.75
CA ARG A 555 85.40 2.67 57.46
C ARG A 555 85.66 3.02 58.92
N MET A 556 86.68 2.45 59.56
CA MET A 556 87.04 2.82 60.92
C MET A 556 87.76 4.17 60.94
N ALA A 557 87.32 5.06 61.82
CA ALA A 557 87.99 6.32 62.04
C ALA A 557 89.33 6.10 62.75
N PRO A 558 90.34 6.95 62.53
CA PRO A 558 91.59 6.89 63.28
C PRO A 558 91.35 7.18 64.77
N TYR A 559 91.95 6.37 65.64
CA TYR A 559 91.80 6.48 67.08
C TYR A 559 92.61 7.68 67.63
N GLN A 560 91.96 8.55 68.41
CA GLN A 560 92.54 9.81 68.94
C GLN A 560 92.83 9.78 70.45
N GLY A 561 92.86 8.60 71.07
CA GLY A 561 93.15 8.46 72.49
C GLY A 561 94.61 8.75 72.87
N PRO A 562 94.91 8.95 74.17
CA PRO A 562 96.25 9.26 74.66
C PRO A 562 97.28 8.12 74.45
N ASP A 563 96.82 6.90 74.16
CA ASP A 563 97.58 5.70 73.82
C ASP A 563 97.67 5.43 72.30
N ALA A 564 97.24 6.39 71.46
CA ALA A 564 97.24 6.22 70.01
C ALA A 564 98.64 6.00 69.43
N VAL A 565 98.79 4.89 68.69
CA VAL A 565 99.98 4.59 67.89
C VAL A 565 99.73 4.93 66.41
N PRO A 566 100.78 5.15 65.59
CA PRO A 566 100.62 5.38 64.16
C PRO A 566 99.82 4.24 63.50
N GLY A 567 98.67 4.56 62.90
CA GLY A 567 97.78 3.58 62.26
C GLY A 567 96.73 2.92 63.17
N ALA A 568 96.49 3.46 64.37
CA ALA A 568 95.41 3.01 65.26
C ALA A 568 94.01 3.41 64.74
N LEU A 569 93.08 2.46 64.76
CA LEU A 569 91.69 2.59 64.30
C LEU A 569 90.71 2.35 65.47
N ASP A 570 89.63 3.11 65.49
CA ASP A 570 88.60 3.05 66.51
C ASP A 570 87.46 2.11 66.10
N TYR A 571 87.49 0.89 66.64
CA TYR A 571 86.46 -0.10 66.39
C TYR A 571 85.17 0.14 67.20
N LYS A 572 85.21 0.96 68.27
CA LYS A 572 84.00 1.23 69.07
C LYS A 572 83.06 2.15 68.32
N SER A 573 83.58 3.28 67.81
CA SER A 573 82.77 4.17 66.97
C SER A 573 82.28 3.47 65.69
N PHE A 574 83.07 2.58 65.11
CA PHE A 574 82.64 1.77 63.96
C PHE A 574 81.50 0.81 64.30
N SER A 575 81.58 0.05 65.39
CA SER A 575 80.50 -0.88 65.79
C SER A 575 79.24 -0.14 66.23
N THR A 576 79.38 1.00 66.93
CA THR A 576 78.24 1.86 67.25
C THR A 576 77.66 2.53 66.01
N ALA A 577 78.45 2.81 64.95
CA ALA A 577 77.90 3.32 63.70
C ALA A 577 77.25 2.23 62.82
N LEU A 578 77.67 0.97 62.98
CA LEU A 578 77.11 -0.17 62.24
C LEU A 578 75.77 -0.65 62.83
N TYR A 579 75.62 -0.56 64.15
CA TYR A 579 74.47 -1.09 64.91
C TYR A 579 73.74 -0.05 65.76
N GLY A 580 74.29 1.14 65.94
CA GLY A 580 73.62 2.22 66.64
C GLY A 580 72.62 2.90 65.73
N GLU A 581 71.41 3.07 66.28
CA GLU A 581 70.29 3.81 65.72
C GLU A 581 70.79 5.08 65.01
N SER A 582 70.82 5.03 63.69
CA SER A 582 70.81 6.23 62.89
C SER A 582 69.39 6.78 63.00
N ASP A 583 69.20 7.83 63.80
CA ASP A 583 68.01 8.66 63.78
C ASP A 583 67.68 9.05 62.32
N LEU A 584 66.74 8.32 61.73
CA LEU A 584 65.96 8.68 60.55
C LEU A 584 64.63 7.92 60.54
#